data_AF-A0A9P0H419-F1
#
_entry.id   AF-A0A9P0H419-F1
#
_cell.length_a   1.000
_cell.length_b   1.000
_cell.length_c   1.000
_cell.angle_alpha   90.00
_cell.angle_beta   90.00
_cell.angle_gamma   90.00
#
_symmetry.space_group_name_H-M   'P 1'
#
loop_
_entity.id
_entity.type
_entity.pdbx_description
1 polymer ?
#
loop_
_entity_poly.entity_id
_entity_poly.type
_entity_poly.pdbx_seq_one_letter_code
_entity_poly.pdbx_strand_id
1 'polypeptide(L)'
;MDNLVQEKIMHNIISTIEEKVDDELYKLDQLDGTSLEKLREQRLNEMKHEAQLRNDWISKGHGEYTEIDEKDFFAACKKSPEIIIHFYKRDAPRCKIFDHHLKIIASKHLEARFLKINAENAPFLAGKLRIKVIPTLLIAVNGKTKDYIVGFSDLGNCDDFSTEVLEWRLGLSGVIKYEGDITQPANKNANKSKINRLSKKTIRENYSSDESD
;
A
#
# COMPACT_ATOMS: atom_id res chain seq x y z
N MET A 1 19.48 -63.59 4.43
CA MET A 1 18.03 -63.36 4.70
C MET A 1 17.65 -61.88 4.58
N ASP A 2 18.61 -60.99 4.27
CA ASP A 2 18.43 -59.54 4.35
C ASP A 2 17.74 -58.91 3.11
N ASN A 3 17.90 -59.50 1.92
CA ASN A 3 17.25 -59.00 0.70
C ASN A 3 15.72 -59.12 0.74
N LEU A 4 15.18 -60.20 1.30
CA LEU A 4 13.73 -60.43 1.37
C LEU A 4 13.04 -59.47 2.36
N VAL A 5 13.77 -59.06 3.41
CA VAL A 5 13.30 -58.08 4.39
C VAL A 5 13.33 -56.67 3.80
N GLN A 6 14.39 -56.32 3.06
CA GLN A 6 14.48 -55.04 2.34
C GLN A 6 13.40 -54.90 1.27
N GLU A 7 13.13 -55.96 0.50
CA GLU A 7 12.08 -55.96 -0.53
C GLU A 7 10.69 -55.74 0.06
N LYS A 8 10.41 -56.37 1.21
CA LYS A 8 9.13 -56.23 1.93
C LYS A 8 8.95 -54.85 2.56
N ILE A 9 10.04 -54.23 3.05
CA ILE A 9 10.02 -52.86 3.55
C ILE A 9 9.80 -51.88 2.39
N MET A 10 10.49 -52.08 1.27
CA MET A 10 10.33 -51.23 0.09
C MET A 10 8.91 -51.31 -0.48
N HIS A 11 8.32 -52.51 -0.52
CA HIS A 11 6.94 -52.69 -0.96
C HIS A 11 5.94 -51.98 -0.04
N ASN A 12 6.12 -52.04 1.29
CA ASN A 12 5.26 -51.31 2.21
C ASN A 12 5.40 -49.80 2.03
N ILE A 13 6.63 -49.29 1.84
CA ILE A 13 6.88 -47.86 1.59
C ILE A 13 6.21 -47.41 0.28
N ILE A 14 6.35 -48.20 -0.79
CA ILE A 14 5.71 -47.93 -2.08
C ILE A 14 4.18 -47.88 -1.92
N SER A 15 3.59 -48.89 -1.27
CA SER A 15 2.14 -48.91 -1.04
C SER A 15 1.64 -47.72 -0.20
N THR A 16 2.43 -47.28 0.79
CA THR A 16 2.08 -46.11 1.61
C THR A 16 2.20 -44.80 0.82
N ILE A 17 3.16 -44.73 -0.11
CA ILE A 17 3.34 -43.58 -1.01
C ILE A 17 2.22 -43.55 -2.05
N GLU A 18 1.87 -44.70 -2.66
CA GLU A 18 0.75 -44.85 -3.60
C GLU A 18 -0.56 -44.43 -2.94
N GLU A 19 -0.86 -44.94 -1.74
CA GLU A 19 -2.07 -44.57 -1.00
C GLU A 19 -2.13 -43.05 -0.71
N LYS A 20 -0.98 -42.44 -0.39
CA LYS A 20 -0.89 -40.99 -0.16
C LYS A 20 -1.02 -40.17 -1.45
N VAL A 21 -0.52 -40.68 -2.56
CA VAL A 21 -0.66 -40.07 -3.89
C VAL A 21 -2.11 -40.18 -4.36
N ASP A 22 -2.77 -41.32 -4.16
CA ASP A 22 -4.18 -41.55 -4.48
C ASP A 22 -5.10 -40.66 -3.63
N ASP A 23 -4.80 -40.48 -2.33
CA ASP A 23 -5.51 -39.55 -1.45
C ASP A 23 -5.38 -38.09 -1.91
N GLU A 24 -4.20 -37.68 -2.40
CA GLU A 24 -4.01 -36.34 -2.96
C GLU A 24 -4.68 -36.18 -4.32
N LEU A 25 -4.63 -37.19 -5.19
CA LEU A 25 -5.36 -37.21 -6.46
C LEU A 25 -6.87 -37.10 -6.24
N TYR A 26 -7.41 -37.83 -5.27
CA TYR A 26 -8.81 -37.80 -4.91
C TYR A 26 -9.24 -36.44 -4.34
N LYS A 27 -8.39 -35.79 -3.55
CA LYS A 27 -8.62 -34.40 -3.10
C LYS A 27 -8.57 -33.39 -4.24
N LEU A 28 -7.72 -33.60 -5.24
CA LEU A 28 -7.64 -32.77 -6.44
C LEU A 28 -8.87 -32.96 -7.34
N ASP A 29 -9.38 -34.18 -7.47
CA ASP A 29 -10.59 -34.48 -8.23
C ASP A 29 -11.86 -34.01 -7.50
N GLN A 30 -11.83 -33.97 -6.16
CA GLN A 30 -12.85 -33.37 -5.29
C GLN A 30 -12.75 -31.84 -5.16
N LEU A 31 -11.72 -31.18 -5.70
CA LEU A 31 -11.76 -29.74 -5.93
C LEU A 31 -12.74 -29.47 -7.07
N ASP A 32 -14.04 -29.60 -6.76
CA ASP A 32 -15.13 -29.38 -7.69
C ASP A 32 -14.93 -28.05 -8.42
N GLY A 33 -15.26 -28.01 -9.71
CA GLY A 33 -15.29 -26.75 -10.48
C GLY A 33 -16.04 -25.62 -9.75
N THR A 34 -16.98 -25.98 -8.87
CA THR A 34 -17.68 -25.10 -7.93
C THR A 34 -16.77 -24.37 -6.93
N SER A 35 -15.74 -25.01 -6.38
CA SER A 35 -14.78 -24.40 -5.44
C SER A 35 -13.88 -23.39 -6.15
N LEU A 36 -13.40 -23.77 -7.35
CA LEU A 36 -12.60 -22.88 -8.19
C LEU A 36 -13.42 -21.68 -8.70
N GLU A 37 -14.69 -21.89 -9.07
CA GLU A 37 -15.59 -20.83 -9.52
C GLU A 37 -15.95 -19.87 -8.37
N LYS A 38 -16.18 -20.38 -7.15
CA LYS A 38 -16.35 -19.55 -5.93
C LYS A 38 -15.12 -18.69 -5.65
N LEU A 39 -13.91 -19.25 -5.76
CA LEU A 39 -12.68 -18.49 -5.56
C LEU A 39 -12.50 -17.40 -6.63
N ARG A 40 -12.89 -17.70 -7.87
CA ARG A 40 -12.89 -16.74 -8.98
C ARG A 40 -13.88 -15.60 -8.73
N GLU A 41 -15.09 -15.92 -8.29
CA GLU A 41 -16.13 -14.95 -7.95
C GLU A 41 -15.68 -14.04 -6.79
N GLN A 42 -15.10 -14.61 -5.74
CA GLN A 42 -14.55 -13.84 -4.61
C GLN A 42 -13.50 -12.82 -5.07
N ARG A 43 -12.50 -13.26 -5.84
CA ARG A 43 -11.46 -12.36 -6.37
C ARG A 43 -12.03 -11.29 -7.29
N LEU A 44 -13.02 -11.63 -8.12
CA LEU A 44 -13.68 -10.68 -9.00
C LEU A 44 -14.41 -9.60 -8.18
N ASN A 45 -15.10 -10.00 -7.11
CA ASN A 45 -15.80 -9.08 -6.22
C ASN A 45 -14.84 -8.19 -5.44
N GLU A 46 -13.73 -8.74 -4.92
CA GLU A 46 -12.65 -7.96 -4.29
C GLU A 46 -12.09 -6.90 -5.24
N MET A 47 -11.73 -7.31 -6.46
CA MET A 47 -11.19 -6.40 -7.48
C MET A 47 -12.19 -5.30 -7.87
N LYS A 48 -13.48 -5.65 -8.01
CA LYS A 48 -14.55 -4.68 -8.28
C LYS A 48 -14.70 -3.70 -7.13
N HIS A 49 -14.67 -4.17 -5.90
CA HIS A 49 -14.81 -3.34 -4.72
C HIS A 49 -13.63 -2.36 -4.58
N GLU A 50 -12.40 -2.83 -4.77
CA GLU A 50 -11.20 -1.98 -4.75
C GLU A 50 -11.24 -0.92 -5.86
N ALA A 51 -11.71 -1.28 -7.06
CA ALA A 51 -11.86 -0.33 -8.15
C ALA A 51 -12.90 0.75 -7.83
N GLN A 52 -14.02 0.38 -7.21
CA GLN A 52 -15.04 1.33 -6.76
C GLN A 52 -14.49 2.29 -5.70
N LEU A 53 -13.84 1.77 -4.66
CA LEU A 53 -13.21 2.59 -3.62
C LEU A 53 -12.19 3.57 -4.20
N ARG A 54 -11.37 3.11 -5.15
CA ARG A 54 -10.40 3.95 -5.85
C ARG A 54 -11.08 5.08 -6.61
N ASN A 55 -12.14 4.78 -7.36
CA ASN A 55 -12.90 5.79 -8.09
C ASN A 55 -13.56 6.80 -7.13
N ASP A 56 -14.09 6.32 -6.01
CA ASP A 56 -14.68 7.19 -4.98
C ASP A 56 -13.63 8.13 -4.38
N TRP A 57 -12.43 7.64 -4.07
CA TRP A 57 -11.33 8.47 -3.58
C TRP A 57 -10.90 9.52 -4.59
N ILE A 58 -10.73 9.14 -5.86
CA ILE A 58 -10.41 10.08 -6.95
C ILE A 58 -11.52 11.14 -7.08
N SER A 59 -12.79 10.74 -7.05
CA SER A 59 -13.92 11.68 -7.14
C SER A 59 -13.95 12.69 -5.99
N LYS A 60 -13.45 12.29 -4.82
CA LYS A 60 -13.31 13.17 -3.65
C LYS A 60 -12.08 14.08 -3.78
N GLY A 61 -11.14 13.81 -4.68
CA GLY A 61 -9.89 14.55 -4.91
C GLY A 61 -8.69 13.99 -4.15
N HIS A 62 -8.68 12.68 -3.87
CA HIS A 62 -7.47 11.97 -3.41
C HIS A 62 -6.52 11.74 -4.59
N GLY A 63 -5.25 11.46 -4.31
CA GLY A 63 -4.22 11.29 -5.34
C GLY A 63 -3.48 12.58 -5.71
N GLU A 64 -4.02 13.72 -5.29
CA GLU A 64 -3.46 15.04 -5.56
C GLU A 64 -3.11 15.76 -4.27
N TYR A 65 -2.09 16.60 -4.35
CA TYR A 65 -1.68 17.51 -3.29
C TYR A 65 -2.27 18.89 -3.55
N THR A 66 -3.36 19.21 -2.85
CA THR A 66 -4.19 20.39 -3.14
C THR A 66 -4.16 21.42 -2.01
N GLU A 67 -4.26 22.69 -2.38
CA GLU A 67 -4.39 23.80 -1.43
C GLU A 67 -5.85 24.03 -1.07
N ILE A 68 -6.13 24.24 0.22
CA ILE A 68 -7.46 24.57 0.71
C ILE A 68 -7.42 25.78 1.64
N ASP A 69 -8.54 26.49 1.72
CA ASP A 69 -8.75 27.57 2.67
C ASP A 69 -9.25 27.04 4.02
N GLU A 70 -9.17 27.88 5.04
CA GLU A 70 -9.64 27.58 6.41
C GLU A 70 -11.10 27.14 6.48
N LYS A 71 -11.96 27.69 5.61
CA LYS A 71 -13.40 27.39 5.57
C LYS A 71 -13.68 25.97 5.08
N ASP A 72 -12.86 25.47 4.17
CA ASP A 72 -13.05 24.16 3.54
C ASP A 72 -12.44 23.01 4.35
N PHE A 73 -11.62 23.33 5.34
CA PHE A 73 -10.95 22.36 6.21
C PHE A 73 -11.91 21.32 6.80
N PHE A 74 -12.98 21.78 7.47
CA PHE A 74 -13.92 20.87 8.13
C PHE A 74 -14.73 20.05 7.11
N ALA A 75 -15.03 20.63 5.94
CA ALA A 75 -15.71 19.92 4.88
C ALA A 75 -14.82 18.82 4.28
N ALA A 76 -13.52 19.09 4.09
CA ALA A 76 -12.55 18.09 3.66
C ALA A 76 -12.41 16.97 4.70
N CYS A 77 -12.31 17.32 5.98
CA CYS A 77 -12.26 16.39 7.13
C CYS A 77 -13.46 15.45 7.22
N LYS A 78 -14.65 15.90 6.81
CA LYS A 78 -15.85 15.07 6.82
C LYS A 78 -15.94 14.14 5.60
N LYS A 79 -15.35 14.51 4.46
CA LYS A 79 -15.42 13.75 3.21
C LYS A 79 -14.48 12.55 3.18
N SER A 80 -13.37 12.61 3.91
CA SER A 80 -12.30 11.62 3.86
C SER A 80 -11.88 11.21 5.27
N PRO A 81 -11.74 9.90 5.57
CA PRO A 81 -11.38 9.46 6.92
C PRO A 81 -9.89 9.71 7.22
N GLU A 82 -9.00 9.40 6.28
CA GLU A 82 -7.55 9.55 6.36
C GLU A 82 -7.10 10.84 5.68
N ILE A 83 -6.56 11.77 6.45
CA ILE A 83 -6.15 13.08 5.95
C ILE A 83 -4.80 13.49 6.53
N ILE A 84 -3.97 14.06 5.66
CA ILE A 84 -2.70 14.69 6.00
C ILE A 84 -2.79 16.15 5.56
N ILE A 85 -2.59 17.08 6.50
CA ILE A 85 -2.64 18.52 6.25
C ILE A 85 -1.28 19.14 6.54
N HIS A 86 -0.67 19.74 5.52
CA HIS A 86 0.55 20.53 5.64
C HIS A 86 0.24 21.99 5.93
N PHE A 87 0.54 22.43 7.16
CA PHE A 87 0.57 23.83 7.53
C PHE A 87 1.88 24.43 7.07
N TYR A 88 1.80 25.32 6.08
CA TYR A 88 2.94 25.88 5.39
C TYR A 88 2.94 27.42 5.43
N LYS A 89 4.08 28.02 5.09
CA LYS A 89 4.24 29.45 4.83
C LYS A 89 5.02 29.64 3.53
N ARG A 90 4.60 30.60 2.69
CA ARG A 90 5.17 30.80 1.33
C ARG A 90 6.68 31.09 1.34
N ASP A 91 7.14 31.88 2.31
CA ASP A 91 8.53 32.33 2.39
C ASP A 91 9.46 31.34 3.11
N ALA A 92 8.94 30.21 3.61
CA ALA A 92 9.73 29.24 4.35
C ALA A 92 10.34 28.19 3.38
N PRO A 93 11.68 28.16 3.19
CA PRO A 93 12.31 27.22 2.24
C PRO A 93 12.04 25.77 2.59
N ARG A 94 11.99 25.46 3.88
CA ARG A 94 11.68 24.15 4.43
C ARG A 94 10.29 23.62 4.08
N CYS A 95 9.32 24.49 3.80
CA CYS A 95 8.00 24.07 3.31
C CYS A 95 8.06 23.51 1.89
N LYS A 96 8.96 24.04 1.04
CA LYS A 96 9.11 23.58 -0.34
C LYS A 96 9.61 22.14 -0.42
N ILE A 97 10.40 21.72 0.57
CA ILE A 97 10.89 20.34 0.71
C ILE A 97 9.69 19.41 0.95
N PHE A 98 8.83 19.75 1.92
CA PHE A 98 7.60 19.00 2.17
C PHE A 98 6.66 18.98 0.95
N ASP A 99 6.49 20.11 0.25
CA ASP A 99 5.67 20.18 -0.96
C ASP A 99 6.15 19.17 -2.04
N HIS A 100 7.47 19.03 -2.21
CA HIS A 100 8.05 18.09 -3.15
C HIS A 100 7.72 16.63 -2.79
N HIS A 101 8.00 16.22 -1.55
CA HIS A 101 7.77 14.84 -1.11
C HIS A 101 6.28 14.50 -1.04
N LEU A 102 5.44 15.38 -0.49
CA LEU A 102 4.00 15.14 -0.37
C LEU A 102 3.33 15.02 -1.73
N LYS A 103 3.78 15.76 -2.75
CA LYS A 103 3.26 15.61 -4.12
C LYS A 103 3.54 14.22 -4.69
N ILE A 104 4.70 13.64 -4.41
CA ILE A 104 5.06 12.28 -4.83
C ILE A 104 4.21 11.26 -4.07
N ILE A 105 4.14 11.38 -2.74
CA ILE A 105 3.41 10.44 -1.87
C ILE A 105 1.91 10.46 -2.17
N ALA A 106 1.32 11.64 -2.41
CA ALA A 106 -0.10 11.78 -2.73
C ALA A 106 -0.53 10.91 -3.91
N SER A 107 0.29 10.87 -4.97
CA SER A 107 -0.01 10.06 -6.16
C SER A 107 0.05 8.55 -5.93
N LYS A 108 0.78 8.10 -4.89
CA LYS A 108 0.92 6.68 -4.53
C LYS A 108 -0.19 6.21 -3.58
N HIS A 109 -0.59 7.07 -2.64
CA HIS A 109 -1.51 6.71 -1.56
C HIS A 109 -2.89 7.34 -1.78
N LEU A 110 -3.74 6.65 -2.55
CA LEU A 110 -5.10 7.10 -2.84
C LEU A 110 -6.06 6.92 -1.65
N GLU A 111 -5.68 6.12 -0.67
CA GLU A 111 -6.45 5.93 0.56
C GLU A 111 -6.44 7.16 1.46
N ALA A 112 -5.41 8.02 1.35
CA ALA A 112 -5.23 9.20 2.17
C ALA A 112 -5.34 10.48 1.33
N ARG A 113 -5.99 11.49 1.89
CA ARG A 113 -6.11 12.80 1.26
C ARG A 113 -4.99 13.72 1.72
N PHE A 114 -4.26 14.27 0.76
CA PHE A 114 -3.13 15.18 1.01
C PHE A 114 -3.53 16.63 0.73
N LEU A 115 -3.45 17.47 1.75
CA LEU A 115 -3.87 18.86 1.70
C LEU A 115 -2.75 19.77 2.20
N LYS A 116 -2.76 21.02 1.75
CA LYS A 116 -1.97 22.08 2.34
C LYS A 116 -2.80 23.31 2.64
N ILE A 117 -2.39 24.03 3.68
CA ILE A 117 -3.04 25.25 4.11
C ILE A 117 -1.97 26.27 4.52
N ASN A 118 -2.11 27.50 4.02
CA ASN A 118 -1.22 28.58 4.43
C ASN A 118 -1.60 28.98 5.86
N ALA A 119 -0.69 28.78 6.81
CA ALA A 119 -0.91 29.09 8.22
C ALA A 119 -1.22 30.59 8.46
N GLU A 120 -0.72 31.48 7.59
CA GLU A 120 -1.01 32.92 7.68
C GLU A 120 -2.45 33.26 7.25
N ASN A 121 -3.02 32.46 6.36
CA ASN A 121 -4.40 32.63 5.89
C ASN A 121 -5.42 31.90 6.77
N ALA A 122 -4.95 31.06 7.71
CA ALA A 122 -5.78 30.22 8.57
C ALA A 122 -5.41 30.36 10.06
N PRO A 123 -5.48 31.59 10.63
CA PRO A 123 -5.03 31.85 11.99
C PRO A 123 -5.89 31.16 13.05
N PHE A 124 -7.19 30.93 12.76
CA PHE A 124 -8.08 30.26 13.70
C PHE A 124 -7.72 28.76 13.83
N LEU A 125 -7.49 28.07 12.71
CA LEU A 125 -7.04 26.68 12.71
C LEU A 125 -5.64 26.55 13.31
N ALA A 126 -4.70 27.41 12.91
CA ALA A 126 -3.34 27.39 13.46
C ALA A 126 -3.36 27.56 15.00
N GLY A 127 -4.18 28.49 15.51
CA GLY A 127 -4.37 28.67 16.95
C GLY A 127 -5.06 27.48 17.62
N LYS A 128 -6.16 26.98 17.04
CA LYS A 128 -6.97 25.89 17.60
C LYS A 128 -6.21 24.58 17.68
N LEU A 129 -5.41 24.28 16.66
CA LEU A 129 -4.56 23.08 16.55
C LEU A 129 -3.16 23.28 17.16
N ARG A 130 -2.88 24.46 17.72
CA ARG A 130 -1.63 24.82 18.39
C ARG A 130 -0.39 24.66 17.48
N ILE A 131 -0.54 25.02 16.21
CA ILE A 131 0.55 25.05 15.24
C ILE A 131 1.47 26.24 15.54
N LYS A 132 2.64 25.97 16.14
CA LYS A 132 3.63 26.98 16.52
C LYS A 132 4.85 27.02 15.62
N VAL A 133 5.14 25.91 14.94
CA VAL A 133 6.33 25.71 14.12
C VAL A 133 5.88 25.35 12.71
N ILE A 134 6.58 25.85 11.70
CA ILE A 134 6.31 25.58 10.29
C ILE A 134 7.60 25.05 9.65
N PRO A 135 7.53 24.01 8.80
CA PRO A 135 6.34 23.25 8.42
C PRO A 135 5.83 22.34 9.54
N THR A 136 4.51 22.11 9.59
CA THR A 136 3.91 21.08 10.45
C THR A 136 2.92 20.25 9.64
N LEU A 137 3.01 18.92 9.71
CA LEU A 137 1.98 18.03 9.21
C LEU A 137 1.05 17.63 10.34
N LEU A 138 -0.24 17.88 10.16
CA LEU A 138 -1.30 17.32 10.97
C LEU A 138 -1.78 16.03 10.31
N ILE A 139 -1.83 14.96 11.10
CA ILE A 139 -2.37 13.67 10.68
C ILE A 139 -3.70 13.47 11.39
N ALA A 140 -4.77 13.31 10.60
CA ALA A 140 -6.11 13.06 11.09
C ALA A 140 -6.63 11.73 10.55
N VAL A 141 -7.21 10.93 11.45
CA VAL A 141 -7.84 9.65 11.11
C VAL A 141 -9.23 9.64 11.72
N ASN A 142 -10.25 9.37 10.89
CA ASN A 142 -11.66 9.37 11.27
C ASN A 142 -12.10 10.68 11.95
N GLY A 143 -11.66 11.82 11.40
CA GLY A 143 -11.99 13.16 11.90
C GLY A 143 -11.36 13.52 13.24
N LYS A 144 -10.48 12.68 13.79
CA LYS A 144 -9.70 12.96 15.01
C LYS A 144 -8.24 13.16 14.66
N THR A 145 -7.61 14.15 15.29
CA THR A 145 -6.17 14.31 15.24
C THR A 145 -5.49 13.10 15.88
N LYS A 146 -4.66 12.41 15.11
CA LYS A 146 -3.91 11.23 15.55
C LYS A 146 -2.48 11.57 15.90
N ASP A 147 -1.82 12.39 15.08
CA ASP A 147 -0.39 12.66 15.21
C ASP A 147 -0.01 14.00 14.57
N TYR A 148 1.17 14.51 14.93
CA TYR A 148 1.79 15.70 14.35
C TYR A 148 3.26 15.44 14.01
N ILE A 149 3.66 15.80 12.79
CA ILE A 149 5.08 15.85 12.41
C ILE A 149 5.49 17.33 12.42
N VAL A 150 6.29 17.71 13.41
CA VAL A 150 6.67 19.10 13.62
C VAL A 150 8.06 19.36 13.05
N GLY A 151 8.12 20.16 11.98
CA GLY A 151 9.36 20.48 11.29
C GLY A 151 10.06 19.23 10.75
N PHE A 152 11.35 19.10 11.08
CA PHE A 152 12.22 18.04 10.58
C PHE A 152 12.71 17.14 11.72
N SER A 153 12.26 17.38 12.96
CA SER A 153 12.76 16.68 14.15
C SER A 153 12.61 15.16 14.02
N ASP A 154 11.46 14.72 13.54
CA ASP A 154 11.14 13.30 13.32
C ASP A 154 11.81 12.71 12.07
N LEU A 155 12.42 13.55 11.23
CA LEU A 155 13.02 13.18 9.94
C LEU A 155 14.55 13.25 9.98
N GLY A 156 15.13 13.28 11.19
CA GLY A 156 16.58 13.36 11.40
C GLY A 156 17.16 14.77 11.30
N ASN A 157 16.31 15.80 11.36
CA ASN A 157 16.66 17.23 11.34
C ASN A 157 17.60 17.65 10.19
N CYS A 158 17.44 16.98 9.04
CA CYS A 158 18.20 17.20 7.82
C CYS A 158 17.27 17.60 6.68
N ASP A 159 17.68 18.59 5.89
CA ASP A 159 16.86 19.12 4.80
C ASP A 159 16.80 18.13 3.60
N ASP A 160 17.79 17.23 3.46
CA ASP A 160 17.90 16.25 2.37
C ASP A 160 17.34 14.86 2.75
N PHE A 161 16.20 14.77 3.42
CA PHE A 161 15.57 13.49 3.72
C PHE A 161 14.94 12.87 2.46
N SER A 162 14.89 11.54 2.37
CA SER A 162 14.28 10.87 1.21
C SER A 162 12.77 10.76 1.34
N THR A 163 12.06 10.66 0.21
CA THR A 163 10.60 10.46 0.21
C THR A 163 10.20 9.23 1.01
N GLU A 164 11.01 8.16 1.00
CA GLU A 164 10.71 6.95 1.77
C GLU A 164 10.72 7.18 3.29
N VAL A 165 11.54 8.09 3.81
CA VAL A 165 11.58 8.41 5.25
C VAL A 165 10.27 9.07 5.68
N LEU A 166 9.77 10.02 4.88
CA LEU A 166 8.49 10.68 5.17
C LEU A 166 7.32 9.71 5.00
N GLU A 167 7.35 8.89 3.95
CA GLU A 167 6.37 7.82 3.69
C GLU A 167 6.33 6.84 4.87
N TRP A 168 7.47 6.35 5.34
CA TRP A 168 7.57 5.51 6.54
C TRP A 168 7.00 6.19 7.78
N ARG A 169 7.33 7.46 8.02
CA ARG A 169 6.84 8.21 9.19
C ARG A 169 5.32 8.38 9.17
N LEU A 170 4.73 8.58 7.98
CA LEU A 170 3.27 8.57 7.78
C LEU A 170 2.70 7.16 8.00
N GLY A 171 3.38 6.12 7.53
CA GLY A 171 3.01 4.72 7.75
C GLY A 171 2.92 4.35 9.23
N LEU A 172 3.85 4.83 10.07
CA LEU A 172 3.80 4.62 11.53
C LEU A 172 2.52 5.16 12.18
N SER A 173 2.00 6.27 11.66
CA SER A 173 0.74 6.84 12.12
C SER A 173 -0.48 6.05 11.62
N GLY A 174 -0.31 5.09 10.70
CA GLY A 174 -1.39 4.30 10.11
C GLY A 174 -2.39 5.10 9.28
N VAL A 175 -2.00 6.28 8.80
CA VAL A 175 -2.82 7.11 7.88
C VAL A 175 -2.69 6.65 6.43
N ILE A 176 -1.58 6.00 6.08
CA ILE A 176 -1.35 5.37 4.79
C ILE A 176 -1.11 3.88 4.95
N LYS A 177 -1.40 3.11 3.89
CA LYS A 177 -1.02 1.71 3.77
C LYS A 177 0.44 1.63 3.33
N TYR A 178 1.32 1.46 4.30
CA TYR A 178 2.76 1.31 4.04
C TYR A 178 3.10 -0.16 3.80
N GLU A 179 3.73 -0.46 2.67
CA GLU A 179 4.11 -1.83 2.27
C GLU A 179 5.51 -2.26 2.76
N GLY A 180 6.25 -1.37 3.43
CA GLY A 180 7.59 -1.65 3.96
C GLY A 180 7.60 -2.11 5.41
N ASP A 181 8.82 -2.41 5.92
CA ASP A 181 9.01 -2.71 7.33
C ASP A 181 8.83 -1.45 8.20
N ILE A 182 7.83 -1.47 9.07
CA ILE A 182 7.57 -0.37 10.02
C ILE A 182 8.56 -0.35 11.19
N THR A 183 9.27 -1.44 11.46
CA THR A 183 10.15 -1.57 12.63
C THR A 183 11.52 -0.91 12.43
N GLN A 184 11.91 -0.67 11.18
CA GLN A 184 13.14 0.03 10.82
C GLN A 184 12.83 1.28 9.98
N PRO A 185 13.45 2.43 10.27
CA PRO A 185 13.31 3.61 9.42
C PRO A 185 13.79 3.29 8.00
N ALA A 186 13.08 3.82 7.00
CA ALA A 186 13.48 3.66 5.61
C ALA A 186 14.95 4.07 5.43
N ASN A 187 15.78 3.10 5.06
CA ASN A 187 17.22 3.24 5.11
C ASN A 187 17.68 4.25 4.06
N LYS A 188 18.43 5.30 4.45
CA LYS A 188 18.90 6.37 3.55
C LYS A 188 19.73 5.85 2.35
N ASN A 189 20.19 4.59 2.40
CA ASN A 189 21.00 3.93 1.38
C ASN A 189 20.49 2.51 1.04
N ALA A 190 19.19 2.29 0.96
CA ALA A 190 18.70 1.08 0.29
C ALA A 190 18.84 1.27 -1.23
N ASN A 191 19.95 0.78 -1.77
CA ASN A 191 20.15 0.55 -3.20
C ASN A 191 18.85 0.07 -3.84
N LYS A 192 18.50 0.66 -4.99
CA LYS A 192 17.47 0.16 -5.92
C LYS A 192 17.78 -1.29 -6.29
N SER A 193 17.38 -2.24 -5.46
CA SER A 193 17.35 -3.65 -5.82
C SER A 193 16.20 -3.81 -6.79
N LYS A 194 16.59 -3.90 -8.05
CA LYS A 194 15.75 -4.18 -9.21
C LYS A 194 14.67 -5.20 -8.84
N ILE A 195 13.43 -4.82 -9.11
CA ILE A 195 12.33 -5.76 -9.24
C ILE A 195 12.75 -6.78 -10.31
N ASN A 196 13.10 -8.00 -9.89
CA ASN A 196 13.12 -9.14 -10.78
C ASN A 196 11.67 -9.44 -11.15
N ARG A 197 11.14 -8.71 -12.15
CA ARG A 197 9.99 -9.20 -12.92
C ARG A 197 10.49 -10.43 -13.65
N LEU A 198 10.23 -11.61 -13.08
CA LEU A 198 10.23 -12.84 -13.86
C LEU A 198 9.29 -12.59 -15.03
N SER A 199 9.88 -12.47 -16.22
CA SER A 199 9.16 -12.47 -17.48
C SER A 199 8.39 -13.77 -17.55
N LYS A 200 7.08 -13.70 -17.32
CA LYS A 200 6.14 -14.79 -17.57
C LYS A 200 6.17 -15.05 -19.07
N LYS A 201 6.99 -16.01 -19.52
CA LYS A 201 6.94 -16.55 -20.89
C LYS A 201 5.56 -17.18 -21.05
N THR A 202 4.68 -16.52 -21.78
CA THR A 202 3.51 -17.15 -22.39
C THR A 202 4.00 -18.19 -23.39
N ILE A 203 3.87 -19.48 -23.04
CA ILE A 203 3.92 -20.57 -24.01
C ILE A 203 2.61 -20.48 -24.78
N ARG A 204 2.64 -19.87 -25.96
CA ARG A 204 1.61 -20.08 -26.98
C ARG A 204 1.98 -21.37 -27.69
N GLU A 205 1.32 -22.47 -27.35
CA GLU A 205 1.28 -23.66 -28.20
C GLU A 205 0.53 -23.32 -29.47
N ASN A 206 1.22 -23.45 -30.60
CA ASN A 206 0.64 -23.38 -31.93
C ASN A 206 0.29 -24.81 -32.34
N TYR A 207 -0.96 -25.23 -32.12
CA TYR A 207 -1.51 -26.38 -32.85
C TYR A 207 -2.23 -25.83 -34.08
N SER A 208 -1.51 -25.77 -35.20
CA SER A 208 -2.14 -25.67 -36.51
C SER A 208 -2.48 -27.09 -36.94
N SER A 209 -3.74 -27.47 -36.72
CA SER A 209 -4.37 -28.54 -37.49
C SER A 209 -4.84 -27.89 -38.79
N ASP A 210 -4.22 -28.26 -39.92
CA ASP A 210 -4.85 -28.06 -41.22
C ASP A 210 -4.70 -29.35 -42.02
N GLU A 211 -5.84 -30.02 -42.11
CA GLU A 211 -6.18 -31.13 -42.97
C GLU A 211 -6.68 -30.53 -44.29
N SER A 212 -6.02 -30.83 -45.42
CA SER A 212 -6.58 -30.88 -46.80
C SER A 212 -5.43 -30.96 -47.83
N ASP A 213 -5.14 -32.16 -48.37
CA ASP A 213 -5.48 -32.59 -49.74
C ASP A 213 -5.05 -34.06 -49.95
#